data_AF-A0A382XIV8-F1
#
_entry.id   AF-A0A382XIV8-F1
#
_cell.length_a   1.000
_cell.length_b   1.000
_cell.length_c   1.000
_cell.angle_alpha   90.00
_cell.angle_beta   90.00
_cell.angle_gamma   90.00
#
_symmetry.space_group_name_H-M   'P 1'
#
loop_
_entity.id
_entity.type
_entity.pdbx_description
1 polymer ?
#
loop_
_entity_poly.entity_id
_entity_poly.type
_entity_poly.pdbx_seq_one_letter_code
_entity_poly.pdbx_strand_id
1 'polypeptide(L)' 'MKTQKKIVKEFKENGNGEFYLEFSSKELSMFGLEKGDSVEWLQLEGREVWKKLTKRK' A
#
# COMPACT_ATOMS: atom_id res chain seq x y z
N MET A 1 -11.82 -18.91 -16.16
CA MET A 1 -11.59 -18.70 -14.71
C MET A 1 -10.89 -17.37 -14.54
N LYS A 2 -11.50 -16.37 -13.90
CA LYS A 2 -10.82 -15.09 -13.60
C LYS A 2 -9.93 -15.33 -12.39
N THR A 3 -8.64 -15.50 -12.61
CA THR A 3 -7.64 -15.51 -11.53
C THR A 3 -7.75 -14.17 -10.81
N GLN A 4 -8.42 -14.16 -9.65
CA GLN A 4 -8.39 -13.01 -8.76
C GLN A 4 -6.94 -12.86 -8.34
N LYS A 5 -6.21 -11.92 -8.97
CA LYS A 5 -4.88 -11.52 -8.51
C LYS A 5 -5.07 -11.01 -7.09
N LYS A 6 -4.73 -11.84 -6.12
CA LYS A 6 -4.63 -11.47 -4.72
C LYS A 6 -3.48 -10.46 -4.67
N ILE A 7 -3.79 -9.17 -4.65
CA ILE A 7 -2.79 -8.12 -4.44
C ILE A 7 -2.49 -8.14 -2.95
N VAL A 8 -1.76 -9.16 -2.50
CA VAL A 8 -1.28 -9.25 -1.12
C VAL A 8 0.07 -8.57 -1.12
N LYS A 9 0.17 -7.41 -0.48
CA LYS A 9 1.45 -6.74 -0.32
C LYS A 9 2.20 -7.40 0.84
N GLU A 10 3.40 -7.88 0.58
CA GLU A 10 4.26 -8.49 1.61
C GLU A 10 5.03 -7.40 2.35
N PHE A 11 5.02 -7.47 3.69
CA PHE A 11 5.85 -6.62 4.53
C PHE A 11 7.30 -7.13 4.45
N LYS A 12 8.23 -6.25 4.10
CA LYS A 12 9.66 -6.55 4.11
C LYS A 12 10.28 -6.02 5.41
N GLU A 13 11.15 -6.81 6.03
CA GLU A 13 11.91 -6.39 7.21
C GLU A 13 13.26 -5.81 6.79
N ASN A 14 13.62 -4.64 7.32
CA ASN A 14 14.89 -3.96 7.01
C ASN A 14 16.06 -4.39 7.94
N GLY A 15 15.95 -5.54 8.60
CA GLY A 15 16.95 -6.10 9.51
C GLY A 15 17.07 -5.43 10.89
N ASN A 16 16.41 -4.27 11.08
CA ASN A 16 16.35 -3.54 12.36
C ASN A 16 15.00 -3.71 13.09
N GLY A 17 14.18 -4.69 12.69
CA GLY A 17 12.80 -4.84 13.18
C GLY A 17 11.81 -3.83 12.60
N GLU A 18 12.26 -2.96 11.68
CA GLU A 18 11.40 -2.06 10.92
C GLU A 18 10.83 -2.78 9.70
N PHE A 19 9.50 -2.76 9.58
CA PHE A 19 8.78 -3.33 8.44
C PHE A 19 8.37 -2.24 7.47
N TYR A 20 8.59 -2.46 6.18
CA TYR A 20 8.22 -1.53 5.14
C TYR A 20 7.45 -2.21 4.00
N LEU A 21 6.67 -1.39 3.30
CA LEU A 21 5.95 -1.76 2.10
C LEU A 21 6.62 -1.10 0.91
N GLU A 22 6.99 -1.93 -0.06
CA GLU A 22 7.59 -1.46 -1.30
C GLU A 22 6.52 -1.32 -2.38
N PHE A 23 6.47 -0.13 -3.00
CA PHE A 23 5.59 0.16 -4.11
C PHE A 23 6.43 0.36 -5.37
N SER A 24 6.01 -0.29 -6.45
CA SER A 24 6.56 -0.04 -7.78
C SER A 24 6.13 1.35 -8.26
N SER A 25 6.90 2.01 -9.13
CA SER A 25 6.53 3.32 -9.70
C SER A 25 5.15 3.33 -10.35
N LYS A 26 4.77 2.23 -11.01
CA LYS A 26 3.43 2.04 -11.59
C LYS A 26 2.32 2.01 -10.53
N GLU A 27 2.59 1.41 -9.38
CA GLU A 27 1.63 1.33 -8.27
C GLU A 27 1.49 2.68 -7.58
N LEU A 28 2.60 3.40 -7.38
CA LEU A 28 2.58 4.78 -6.91
C LEU A 28 1.68 5.63 -7.80
N SER A 29 1.81 5.54 -9.13
CA SER A 29 0.92 6.22 -10.07
C SER A 29 -0.55 5.76 -9.99
N MET A 30 -0.82 4.47 -9.81
CA MET A 30 -2.19 3.95 -9.65
C MET A 30 -2.87 4.43 -8.37
N PHE A 31 -2.10 4.53 -7.27
CA PHE A 31 -2.57 5.03 -6.00
C PHE A 31 -2.49 6.57 -5.88
N GLY A 32 -1.91 7.24 -6.89
CA GLY A 32 -1.64 8.68 -6.87
C GLY A 32 -0.71 9.10 -5.73
N LEU A 33 0.25 8.26 -5.35
CA LEU A 33 1.19 8.48 -4.25
C LEU A 33 2.50 9.07 -4.76
N GLU A 34 3.00 10.05 -4.01
CA GLU A 34 4.29 10.70 -4.19
C GLU A 34 5.13 10.54 -2.93
N LYS A 35 6.44 10.77 -3.05
CA LYS A 35 7.36 10.68 -1.90
C LYS A 35 6.91 11.67 -0.81
N GLY A 36 6.64 11.15 0.38
CA GLY A 36 6.19 11.95 1.53
C GLY A 36 4.68 11.95 1.75
N ASP A 37 3.90 11.32 0.86
CA ASP A 37 2.48 11.09 1.11
C ASP A 37 2.27 10.12 2.26
N SER A 38 1.24 10.40 3.06
CA SER A 38 0.75 9.48 4.08
C SER A 38 -0.36 8.61 3.51
N VAL A 39 -0.34 7.32 3.84
CA VAL A 39 -1.37 6.37 3.44
C VAL A 39 -1.95 5.70 4.67
N GLU A 40 -3.25 5.49 4.64
CA GLU A 40 -3.96 4.67 5.61
C GLU A 40 -4.23 3.29 4.99
N TRP A 41 -3.83 2.25 5.71
CA TRP A 41 -4.06 0.86 5.35
C TRP A 41 -5.10 0.25 6.29
N LEU A 42 -6.15 -0.32 5.70
CA LEU A 42 -7.24 -0.97 6.42
C LEU A 42 -7.47 -2.36 5.84
N GLN A 43 -7.36 -3.39 6.68
CA GLN A 43 -7.72 -4.75 6.33
C GLN A 43 -9.16 -5.02 6.77
N LEU A 44 -10.09 -5.02 5.82
CA LEU A 44 -11.50 -5.38 6.03
C LEU A 44 -11.71 -6.86 5.70
N GLU A 45 -12.82 -7.45 6.14
CA GLU A 45 -13.15 -8.87 5.94
C GLU A 45 -13.10 -9.29 4.46
N GLY A 46 -11.92 -9.77 4.03
CA GLY A 46 -11.62 -10.21 2.67
C GLY A 46 -11.14 -9.13 1.70
N ARG A 47 -10.89 -7.88 2.13
CA ARG A 47 -10.42 -6.80 1.25
C ARG A 47 -9.41 -5.89 1.94
N GLU A 48 -8.29 -5.62 1.27
CA GLU A 48 -7.32 -4.62 1.68
C GLU A 48 -7.65 -3.28 1.01
N VAL A 49 -7.78 -2.23 1.83
CA VAL A 49 -8.06 -0.87 1.38
C VAL A 49 -6.84 0.00 1.67
N TRP A 50 -6.35 0.66 0.63
CA TRP A 50 -5.26 1.64 0.70
C TRP A 50 -5.84 3.01 0.36
N LYS A 51 -5.77 3.95 1.30
CA LYS A 51 -6.31 5.30 1.13
C LYS A 51 -5.20 6.32 1.29
N LYS A 52 -4.95 7.11 0.25
CA LYS A 52 -4.09 8.29 0.35
C LYS A 52 -4.74 9.30 1.31
N LEU A 53 -4.00 9.69 2.34
CA LEU A 53 -4.42 10.75 3.25
C LEU A 53 -4.02 12.09 2.64
N THR A 54 -5.02 12.86 2.22
CA THR A 54 -4.80 14.26 1.87
C THR A 54 -4.94 15.09 3.13
N LYS A 55 -3.85 15.73 3.58
CA LYS A 55 -3.96 16.76 4.62
C LYS A 55 -4.73 17.93 4.00
N ARG A 56 -6.03 18.03 4.31
CA ARG A 56 -6.75 19.28 4.09
C ARG A 56 -6.21 20.28 5.12
N LYS A 57 -5.67 21.38 4.60
CA LYS A 57 -5.11 22.49 5.37
C LYS A 57 -6.21 23.25 6.08
#